data_AF-A0A415G6D9-F1
#
_entry.id   AF-A0A415G6D9-F1
#
_cell.length_a   1.000
_cell.length_b   1.000
_cell.length_c   1.000
_cell.angle_alpha   90.00
_cell.angle_beta   90.00
_cell.angle_gamma   90.00
#
_symmetry.space_group_name_H-M   'P 1'
#
loop_
_entity.id
_entity.type
_entity.pdbx_description
1 polymer ?
#
loop_
_entity_poly.entity_id
_entity_poly.type
_entity_poly.pdbx_seq_one_letter_code
_entity_poly.pdbx_strand_id
1 'polypeptide(L)'
;MAKLGNIFNKEEIKKEEQHPRRTIKWIHYSKLKTNPDQYCPARDKEEIESLADLIEAAGEVIENLSVSKSDTDEYRIIAGHKRCEACRLLVEERGLKQFEFLPCIVNNVSVVQESFRVLASNGYHTKKPYELMHEITEMERLLREHPEEFPTSLQKGRMVERLSKKMGIARATVQEYQQISRNLLPEAMEKFKEGEIEKSAALTLARLPEKCRRK
;
A
#
# COMPACT_ATOMS: atom_id res chain seq x y z
N MET A 1 -68.36 15.45 2.39
CA MET A 1 -67.10 16.03 2.91
C MET A 1 -66.11 14.88 3.11
N ALA A 2 -65.06 14.81 2.31
CA ALA A 2 -63.92 13.90 2.54
C ALA A 2 -62.69 14.79 2.80
N LYS A 3 -62.01 14.55 3.93
CA LYS A 3 -60.92 15.38 4.44
C LYS A 3 -59.68 15.24 3.54
N LEU A 4 -59.19 16.38 3.05
CA LEU A 4 -57.86 16.59 2.43
C LEU A 4 -56.76 16.43 3.49
N GLY A 5 -56.51 15.21 3.94
CA GLY A 5 -55.44 14.93 4.88
C GLY A 5 -54.89 13.54 4.60
N ASN A 6 -53.88 13.47 3.73
CA ASN A 6 -52.80 12.46 3.67
C ASN A 6 -52.14 12.41 2.28
N ILE A 7 -51.64 13.55 1.77
CA ILE A 7 -50.83 13.58 0.52
C ILE A 7 -49.34 13.89 0.81
N PHE A 8 -48.98 14.15 2.07
CA PHE A 8 -47.59 14.41 2.46
C PHE A 8 -47.07 13.35 3.43
N ASN A 9 -47.04 12.08 3.01
CA ASN A 9 -45.99 11.19 3.48
C ASN A 9 -44.77 11.47 2.59
N LYS A 10 -43.96 12.45 2.98
CA LYS A 10 -42.53 12.41 2.66
C LYS A 10 -41.98 11.22 3.44
N GLU A 11 -42.07 10.03 2.85
CA GLU A 11 -41.06 9.02 3.13
C GLU A 11 -39.73 9.74 2.88
N GLU A 12 -38.93 9.88 3.93
CA GLU A 12 -37.57 10.37 3.82
C GLU A 12 -36.86 9.41 2.86
N ILE A 13 -36.81 9.77 1.58
CA ILE A 13 -35.94 9.16 0.61
C ILE A 13 -34.55 9.34 1.22
N LYS A 14 -34.01 8.28 1.82
CA LYS A 14 -32.62 8.22 2.23
C LYS A 14 -31.84 8.64 1.01
N LYS A 15 -31.25 9.85 1.03
CA LYS A 15 -30.31 10.28 0.01
C LYS A 15 -29.27 9.17 -0.04
N GLU A 16 -29.25 8.41 -1.13
CA GLU A 16 -28.17 7.47 -1.40
C GLU A 16 -26.87 8.24 -1.19
N GLU A 17 -25.98 7.71 -0.34
CA GLU A 17 -24.68 8.32 -0.10
C GLU A 17 -23.98 8.48 -1.44
N GLN A 18 -24.00 9.70 -1.96
CA GLN A 18 -23.44 10.01 -3.26
C GLN A 18 -21.94 9.66 -3.19
N HIS A 19 -21.48 8.77 -4.06
CA HIS A 19 -20.08 8.38 -4.05
C HIS A 19 -19.18 9.61 -4.08
N PRO A 20 -18.11 9.65 -3.26
CA PRO A 20 -17.24 10.81 -3.17
C PRO A 20 -16.63 11.10 -4.55
N ARG A 21 -16.87 12.31 -5.06
CA ARG A 21 -16.27 12.77 -6.32
C ARG A 21 -14.76 12.90 -6.12
N ARG A 22 -14.00 12.14 -6.90
CA ARG A 22 -12.54 12.23 -6.94
C ARG A 22 -12.15 13.16 -8.09
N THR A 23 -11.37 14.19 -7.79
CA THR A 23 -10.83 15.11 -8.80
C THR A 23 -9.44 14.62 -9.20
N ILE A 24 -9.20 14.54 -10.51
CA ILE A 24 -7.88 14.24 -11.08
C ILE A 24 -7.11 15.55 -11.23
N LYS A 25 -5.86 15.58 -10.77
CA LYS A 25 -4.91 16.68 -10.98
C LYS A 25 -3.69 16.16 -11.74
N TRP A 26 -3.21 16.96 -12.67
CA TRP A 26 -1.96 16.71 -13.38
C TRP A 26 -0.81 17.30 -12.58
N ILE A 27 0.07 16.44 -12.05
CA ILE A 27 1.15 16.83 -11.14
C ILE A 27 2.48 16.49 -11.79
N HIS A 28 3.40 17.45 -11.80
CA HIS A 28 4.74 17.25 -12.33
C HIS A 28 5.49 16.17 -11.53
N TYR A 29 6.16 15.23 -12.20
CA TYR A 29 6.77 14.06 -11.54
C TYR A 29 7.78 14.45 -10.43
N SER A 30 8.47 15.59 -10.56
CA SER A 30 9.43 16.07 -9.54
C SER A 30 8.80 16.46 -8.20
N LYS A 31 7.48 16.71 -8.19
CA LYS A 31 6.66 17.01 -7.00
C LYS A 31 6.09 15.77 -6.34
N LEU A 32 6.23 14.60 -6.97
CA LEU A 32 5.80 13.31 -6.45
C LEU A 32 6.96 12.64 -5.72
N LYS A 33 6.82 12.49 -4.41
CA LYS A 33 7.82 11.84 -3.55
C LYS A 33 7.42 10.40 -3.24
N THR A 34 8.42 9.52 -3.24
CA THR A 34 8.26 8.16 -2.74
C THR A 34 7.81 8.20 -1.29
N ASN A 35 6.81 7.38 -0.97
CA ASN A 35 6.34 7.25 0.40
C ASN A 35 7.36 6.42 1.20
N PRO A 36 7.77 6.85 2.41
CA PRO A 36 8.69 6.09 3.25
C PRO A 36 8.19 4.67 3.59
N ASP A 37 6.87 4.46 3.58
CA ASP A 37 6.26 3.16 3.83
C ASP A 37 6.24 2.23 2.59
N GLN A 38 6.79 2.67 1.45
CA GLN A 38 6.89 1.84 0.26
C GLN A 38 7.97 0.76 0.46
N TYR A 39 7.54 -0.49 0.64
CA TYR A 39 8.37 -1.66 0.90
C TYR A 39 8.60 -2.57 -0.31
N CYS A 40 7.92 -2.33 -1.42
CA CYS A 40 8.01 -3.10 -2.66
C CYS A 40 8.41 -2.19 -3.84
N PRO A 41 9.67 -1.72 -3.88
CA PRO A 41 10.18 -0.99 -5.05
C PRO A 41 10.22 -1.87 -6.30
N ALA A 42 10.63 -1.30 -7.43
CA ALA A 42 10.94 -2.10 -8.61
C ALA A 42 12.07 -3.09 -8.31
N ARG A 43 12.01 -4.27 -8.91
CA ARG A 43 12.98 -5.35 -8.71
C ARG A 43 14.34 -4.99 -9.30
N ASP A 44 14.30 -4.36 -10.46
CA ASP A 44 15.45 -3.98 -11.26
C ASP A 44 15.05 -2.82 -12.20
N LYS A 45 16.03 -2.35 -12.98
CA LYS A 45 15.82 -1.30 -13.97
C LYS A 45 14.94 -1.77 -15.13
N GLU A 46 15.04 -3.05 -15.51
CA GLU A 46 14.30 -3.64 -16.63
C GLU A 46 12.79 -3.61 -16.39
N GLU A 47 12.32 -3.80 -15.15
CA GLU A 47 10.91 -3.65 -14.78
C GLU A 47 10.41 -2.22 -15.03
N ILE A 48 11.23 -1.21 -14.74
CA ILE A 48 10.88 0.20 -14.98
C ILE A 48 10.94 0.53 -16.47
N GLU A 49 11.96 0.07 -17.18
CA GLU A 49 12.10 0.27 -18.63
C GLU A 49 10.96 -0.38 -19.41
N SER A 50 10.56 -1.60 -19.04
CA SER A 50 9.41 -2.30 -19.62
C SER A 50 8.11 -1.53 -19.41
N LEU A 51 7.89 -0.98 -18.21
CA LEU A 51 6.71 -0.17 -17.93
C LEU A 51 6.75 1.17 -18.68
N ALA A 52 7.93 1.78 -18.82
CA ALA A 52 8.13 2.99 -19.59
C ALA A 52 7.79 2.76 -21.07
N ASP A 53 8.23 1.65 -21.67
CA ASP A 53 7.90 1.28 -23.05
C ASP A 53 6.38 1.14 -23.26
N LEU A 54 5.68 0.53 -22.30
CA LEU A 54 4.22 0.39 -22.35
C LEU A 54 3.50 1.74 -22.24
N ILE A 55 3.97 2.63 -21.36
CA ILE A 55 3.42 3.99 -21.22
C ILE A 55 3.68 4.81 -22.49
N GLU A 56 4.89 4.71 -23.06
CA GLU A 56 5.25 5.37 -24.30
C GLU A 56 4.39 4.89 -25.47
N ALA A 57 4.20 3.57 -25.61
CA ALA A 57 3.35 2.98 -26.64
C ALA A 57 1.88 3.36 -26.50
N ALA A 58 1.39 3.52 -25.27
CA ALA A 58 0.04 4.02 -25.01
C ALA A 58 -0.09 5.54 -25.30
N GLY A 59 1.02 6.28 -25.26
CA GLY A 59 1.06 7.73 -25.40
C GLY A 59 0.60 8.49 -24.15
N GLU A 60 0.15 7.80 -23.11
CA GLU A 60 -0.34 8.38 -21.86
C GLU A 60 -0.20 7.42 -20.67
N VAL A 61 -0.28 7.99 -19.47
CA VAL A 61 -0.44 7.20 -18.25
C VAL A 61 -1.93 6.88 -18.08
N ILE A 62 -2.32 5.67 -18.49
CA ILE A 62 -3.74 5.22 -18.51
C ILE A 62 -4.37 5.26 -17.11
N GLU A 63 -3.67 4.74 -16.12
CA GLU A 63 -4.17 4.65 -14.75
C GLU A 63 -3.72 5.86 -13.92
N ASN A 64 -4.61 6.41 -13.10
CA ASN A 64 -4.26 7.51 -12.20
C ASN A 64 -3.33 7.04 -11.08
N LEU A 65 -2.37 7.88 -10.68
CA LEU A 65 -1.67 7.72 -9.41
C LEU A 65 -2.62 8.08 -8.26
N SER A 66 -2.38 7.48 -7.09
CA SER A 66 -3.03 7.87 -5.84
C SER A 66 -1.99 8.55 -4.98
N VAL A 67 -2.25 9.78 -4.52
CA VAL A 67 -1.29 10.57 -3.75
C VAL A 67 -1.95 11.20 -2.53
N SER A 68 -1.17 11.58 -1.53
CA SER A 68 -1.56 12.47 -0.44
C SER A 68 -0.76 13.76 -0.51
N LYS A 69 -1.32 14.86 0.01
CA LYS A 69 -0.60 16.13 0.09
C LYS A 69 0.36 16.09 1.28
N SER A 70 1.66 16.33 1.06
CA SER A 70 2.68 16.36 2.12
C SER A 70 3.13 17.77 2.47
N ASP A 71 3.13 18.70 1.50
CA ASP A 71 3.41 20.12 1.70
C ASP A 71 2.62 20.97 0.68
N THR A 72 2.85 22.28 0.63
CA THR A 72 2.18 23.28 -0.20
C THR A 72 2.08 22.85 -1.66
N ASP A 73 3.16 22.29 -2.21
CA ASP A 73 3.27 21.84 -3.60
C ASP A 73 4.00 20.48 -3.74
N GLU A 74 4.03 19.68 -2.67
CA GLU A 74 4.60 18.32 -2.70
C GLU A 74 3.59 17.28 -2.27
N TYR A 75 3.71 16.09 -2.87
CA TYR A 75 2.79 14.99 -2.68
C TYR A 75 3.56 13.71 -2.42
N ARG A 76 3.03 12.85 -1.53
CA ARG A 76 3.53 11.48 -1.34
C ARG A 76 2.70 10.50 -2.14
N ILE A 77 3.37 9.61 -2.86
CA ILE A 77 2.70 8.59 -3.66
C ILE A 77 2.16 7.50 -2.74
N ILE A 78 0.84 7.27 -2.75
CA ILE A 78 0.20 6.13 -2.08
C ILE A 78 0.24 4.90 -3.00
N ALA A 79 -0.05 5.09 -4.29
CA ALA A 79 -0.04 4.01 -5.28
C ALA A 79 0.45 4.54 -6.64
N GLY A 80 1.20 3.70 -7.35
CA GLY A 80 1.75 4.01 -8.66
C GLY A 80 3.20 4.50 -8.65
N HIS A 81 4.01 4.12 -7.65
CA HIS A 81 5.44 4.47 -7.58
C HIS A 81 6.19 4.06 -8.84
N LYS A 82 6.01 2.82 -9.32
CA LYS A 82 6.66 2.34 -10.56
C LYS A 82 6.26 3.15 -11.80
N ARG A 83 5.01 3.62 -11.88
CA ARG A 83 4.56 4.52 -12.96
C ARG A 83 5.25 5.88 -12.88
N CYS A 84 5.41 6.43 -11.68
CA CYS A 84 6.17 7.67 -11.49
C CYS A 84 7.65 7.52 -11.90
N GLU A 85 8.29 6.41 -11.52
CA GLU A 85 9.67 6.11 -11.92
C GLU A 85 9.79 5.92 -13.44
N ALA A 86 8.85 5.21 -14.07
CA ALA A 86 8.82 5.02 -15.51
C ALA A 86 8.67 6.36 -16.26
N CYS A 87 7.75 7.23 -15.84
CA CYS A 87 7.62 8.56 -16.42
C CYS A 87 8.87 9.42 -16.19
N ARG A 88 9.52 9.32 -15.02
CA ARG A 88 10.81 9.98 -14.77
C ARG A 88 11.86 9.51 -15.77
N LEU A 89 11.98 8.20 -16.01
CA LEU A 89 12.90 7.64 -17.00
C LEU A 89 12.59 8.16 -18.42
N LEU A 90 11.32 8.16 -18.84
CA LEU A 90 10.91 8.70 -20.14
C LEU A 90 11.32 10.16 -20.33
N VAL A 91 11.19 10.98 -19.29
CA VAL A 91 11.54 12.41 -19.35
C VAL A 91 13.05 12.64 -19.26
N GLU A 92 13.70 12.10 -18.23
CA GLU A 92 15.08 12.42 -17.89
C GLU A 92 16.10 11.67 -18.75
N GLU A 93 15.84 10.40 -19.08
CA GLU A 93 16.75 9.58 -19.88
C GLU A 93 16.40 9.61 -21.37
N ARG A 94 15.10 9.64 -21.73
CA ARG A 94 14.64 9.59 -23.14
C ARG A 94 14.21 10.94 -23.72
N GLY A 95 14.13 12.00 -22.90
CA GLY A 95 13.80 13.34 -23.37
C GLY A 95 12.34 13.56 -23.76
N LEU A 96 11.43 12.66 -23.37
CA LEU A 96 10.01 12.67 -23.75
C LEU A 96 9.19 13.52 -22.78
N LYS A 97 9.26 14.84 -22.94
CA LYS A 97 8.64 15.83 -22.03
C LYS A 97 7.12 15.73 -21.90
N GLN A 98 6.43 15.11 -22.85
CA GLN A 98 4.98 14.91 -22.73
C GLN A 98 4.58 14.06 -21.50
N PHE A 99 5.53 13.33 -20.88
CA PHE A 99 5.32 12.54 -19.67
C PHE A 99 5.72 13.27 -18.37
N GLU A 100 6.00 14.59 -18.43
CA GLU A 100 6.38 15.38 -17.25
C GLU A 100 5.25 15.46 -16.20
N PHE A 101 3.99 15.39 -16.61
CA PHE A 101 2.83 15.48 -15.73
C PHE A 101 2.06 14.17 -15.69
N LEU A 102 1.83 13.66 -14.47
CA LEU A 102 1.08 12.43 -14.25
C LEU A 102 -0.32 12.73 -13.72
N PRO A 103 -1.36 12.00 -14.15
CA PRO A 103 -2.70 12.16 -13.63
C PRO A 103 -2.81 11.53 -12.24
N CYS A 104 -3.21 12.33 -11.25
CA CYS A 104 -3.18 11.97 -9.84
C CYS A 104 -4.53 12.23 -9.16
N ILE A 105 -5.00 11.27 -8.38
CA ILE A 105 -6.08 11.44 -7.42
C ILE A 105 -5.46 11.88 -6.09
N VAL A 106 -5.77 13.10 -5.66
CA VAL A 106 -5.30 13.62 -4.36
C VAL A 106 -6.26 13.17 -3.26
N ASN A 107 -5.73 12.41 -2.31
CA ASN A 107 -6.43 11.91 -1.15
C ASN A 107 -6.12 12.80 0.05
N ASN A 108 -7.16 13.24 0.75
CA ASN A 108 -7.03 13.85 2.06
C ASN A 108 -7.33 12.80 3.12
N VAL A 109 -6.28 12.17 3.65
CA VAL A 109 -6.38 11.08 4.63
C VAL A 109 -5.35 11.26 5.72
N SER A 110 -5.59 10.65 6.88
CA SER A 110 -4.61 10.60 7.96
C SER A 110 -3.36 9.82 7.53
N VAL A 111 -2.25 10.02 8.25
CA VAL A 111 -1.01 9.27 8.03
C VAL A 111 -1.24 7.77 8.19
N VAL A 112 -2.06 7.36 9.16
CA VAL A 112 -2.43 5.95 9.40
C VAL A 112 -3.12 5.35 8.17
N GLN A 113 -4.08 6.06 7.59
CA GLN A 113 -4.77 5.64 6.37
C GLN A 113 -3.87 5.67 5.14
N GLU A 114 -2.93 6.63 5.07
CA GLU A 114 -1.91 6.69 4.04
C GLU A 114 -1.06 5.40 4.05
N SER A 115 -0.49 5.04 5.19
CA SER A 115 0.30 3.81 5.38
C SER A 115 -0.51 2.56 5.03
N PHE A 116 -1.74 2.45 5.54
CA PHE A 116 -2.63 1.32 5.21
C PHE A 116 -2.90 1.20 3.70
N ARG A 117 -3.11 2.33 3.02
CA ARG A 117 -3.38 2.33 1.59
C ARG A 117 -2.14 1.97 0.76
N VAL A 118 -0.94 2.32 1.22
CA VAL A 118 0.31 1.84 0.60
C VAL A 118 0.35 0.31 0.65
N LEU A 119 0.18 -0.29 1.84
CA LEU A 119 0.09 -1.76 2.01
C LEU A 119 -0.97 -2.37 1.09
N ALA A 120 -2.18 -1.80 1.08
CA ALA A 120 -3.29 -2.34 0.29
C ALA A 120 -3.04 -2.24 -1.23
N SER A 121 -2.35 -1.20 -1.69
CA SER A 121 -2.07 -0.99 -3.12
C SER A 121 -1.01 -1.95 -3.67
N ASN A 122 -0.09 -2.40 -2.82
CA ASN A 122 0.94 -3.38 -3.13
C ASN A 122 0.44 -4.84 -2.95
N GLY A 123 -0.87 -5.05 -2.78
CA GLY A 123 -1.41 -6.36 -2.39
C GLY A 123 -1.47 -7.42 -3.50
N TYR A 124 -1.32 -7.04 -4.78
CA TYR A 124 -1.77 -7.83 -5.93
C TYR A 124 -0.66 -8.57 -6.70
N HIS A 125 0.62 -8.32 -6.40
CA HIS A 125 1.74 -9.02 -7.05
C HIS A 125 2.15 -10.28 -6.29
N THR A 126 2.96 -11.11 -6.95
CA THR A 126 3.64 -12.23 -6.28
C THR A 126 4.69 -11.69 -5.31
N LYS A 127 4.39 -11.79 -4.02
CA LYS A 127 5.19 -11.21 -2.95
C LYS A 127 6.43 -12.02 -2.62
N LYS A 128 7.54 -11.34 -2.34
CA LYS A 128 8.69 -11.96 -1.66
C LYS A 128 8.30 -12.37 -0.23
N PRO A 129 8.96 -13.38 0.37
CA PRO A 129 8.72 -13.74 1.77
C PRO A 129 8.85 -12.56 2.75
N TYR A 130 9.82 -11.67 2.53
CA TYR A 130 9.98 -10.45 3.32
C TYR A 130 8.81 -9.47 3.15
N GLU A 131 8.35 -9.23 1.93
CA GLU A 131 7.23 -8.32 1.65
C GLU A 131 5.96 -8.79 2.37
N LEU A 132 5.70 -10.10 2.36
CA LEU A 132 4.57 -10.68 3.08
C LEU A 132 4.70 -10.52 4.59
N MET A 133 5.92 -10.70 5.13
CA MET A 133 6.20 -10.45 6.55
C MET A 133 5.97 -8.98 6.90
N HIS A 134 6.50 -8.06 6.09
CA HIS A 134 6.37 -6.62 6.29
C HIS A 134 4.90 -6.21 6.31
N GLU A 135 4.08 -6.68 5.36
CA GLU A 135 2.64 -6.42 5.36
C GLU A 135 1.93 -6.92 6.62
N ILE A 136 2.26 -8.12 7.08
CA ILE A 136 1.67 -8.69 8.30
C ILE A 136 2.03 -7.82 9.51
N THR A 137 3.31 -7.46 9.65
CA THR A 137 3.82 -6.68 10.78
C THR A 137 3.24 -5.27 10.80
N GLU A 138 3.23 -4.58 9.65
CA GLU A 138 2.68 -3.22 9.57
C GLU A 138 1.16 -3.20 9.72
N MET A 139 0.44 -4.16 9.15
CA MET A 139 -1.01 -4.28 9.37
C MET A 139 -1.31 -4.56 10.85
N GLU A 140 -0.55 -5.43 11.51
CA GLU A 140 -0.66 -5.66 12.96
C GLU A 140 -0.43 -4.37 13.75
N ARG A 141 0.62 -3.62 13.41
CA ARG A 141 0.98 -2.36 14.06
C ARG A 141 -0.16 -1.34 13.93
N LEU A 142 -0.65 -1.09 12.72
CA LEU A 142 -1.74 -0.15 12.45
C LEU A 142 -3.02 -0.55 13.19
N LEU A 143 -3.43 -1.82 13.14
CA LEU A 143 -4.64 -2.31 13.82
C LEU A 143 -4.53 -2.29 15.35
N ARG A 144 -3.32 -2.35 15.90
CA ARG A 144 -3.06 -2.32 17.35
C ARG A 144 -2.97 -0.89 17.88
N GLU A 145 -2.27 -0.01 17.16
CA GLU A 145 -1.98 1.36 17.60
C GLU A 145 -3.11 2.34 17.28
N HIS A 146 -3.87 2.08 16.21
CA HIS A 146 -4.93 2.97 15.73
C HIS A 146 -6.23 2.21 15.37
N PRO A 147 -6.79 1.38 16.28
CA PRO A 147 -7.99 0.59 15.97
C PRO A 147 -9.19 1.44 15.53
N GLU A 148 -9.30 2.68 16.00
CA GLU A 148 -10.34 3.66 15.68
C GLU A 148 -10.39 4.07 14.21
N GLU A 149 -9.26 3.96 13.49
CA GLU A 149 -9.14 4.25 12.06
C GLU A 149 -9.70 3.12 11.19
N PHE A 150 -9.99 1.95 11.78
CA PHE A 150 -10.42 0.77 11.04
C PHE A 150 -11.87 0.38 11.36
N PRO A 151 -12.61 -0.23 10.40
CA PRO A 151 -13.95 -0.73 10.66
C PRO A 151 -13.99 -1.70 11.85
N THR A 152 -15.09 -1.69 12.60
CA THR A 152 -15.31 -2.60 13.77
C THR A 152 -15.08 -4.08 13.44
N SER A 153 -15.30 -4.50 12.19
CA SER A 153 -15.03 -5.85 11.72
C SER A 153 -13.55 -6.26 11.77
N LEU A 154 -12.63 -5.29 11.77
CA LEU A 154 -11.19 -5.47 11.95
C LEU A 154 -10.72 -5.22 13.39
N GLN A 155 -11.60 -4.82 14.29
CA GLN A 155 -11.25 -4.54 15.69
C GLN A 155 -11.47 -5.76 16.60
N LYS A 156 -12.45 -6.62 16.30
CA LYS A 156 -12.86 -7.74 17.16
C LYS A 156 -12.10 -9.05 16.86
N GLY A 157 -11.76 -9.80 17.91
CA GLY A 157 -11.12 -11.12 17.82
C GLY A 157 -9.60 -11.10 17.97
N ARG A 158 -8.98 -12.29 17.98
CA ARG A 158 -7.52 -12.41 18.14
C ARG A 158 -6.80 -11.82 16.93
N MET A 159 -5.69 -11.10 17.14
CA MET A 159 -4.94 -10.42 16.08
C MET A 159 -4.57 -11.36 14.91
N VAL A 160 -4.04 -12.55 15.22
CA VAL A 160 -3.68 -13.57 14.23
C VAL A 160 -4.89 -14.00 13.38
N GLU A 161 -6.08 -14.14 13.98
CA GLU A 161 -7.30 -14.53 13.26
C GLU A 161 -7.79 -13.41 12.35
N ARG A 162 -7.71 -12.15 12.81
CA ARG A 162 -8.05 -10.96 12.01
C ARG A 162 -7.15 -10.86 10.78
N LEU A 163 -5.83 -10.95 10.96
CA LEU A 163 -4.86 -10.89 9.87
C LEU A 163 -5.02 -12.05 8.90
N SER A 164 -5.14 -13.28 9.41
CA SER A 164 -5.35 -14.49 8.62
C SER A 164 -6.58 -14.36 7.71
N LYS A 165 -7.72 -13.95 8.26
CA LYS A 165 -8.96 -13.77 7.49
C LYS A 165 -8.85 -12.63 6.47
N LYS A 166 -8.26 -11.49 6.84
CA LYS A 166 -8.19 -10.31 5.99
C LYS A 166 -7.22 -10.50 4.81
N MET A 167 -6.10 -11.15 5.05
CA MET A 167 -5.04 -11.33 4.06
C MET A 167 -5.15 -12.66 3.30
N GLY A 168 -6.04 -13.57 3.71
CA GLY A 168 -6.18 -14.89 3.08
C GLY A 168 -4.99 -15.83 3.36
N ILE A 169 -4.31 -15.65 4.50
CA ILE A 169 -3.10 -16.39 4.87
C ILE A 169 -3.40 -17.34 6.02
N ALA A 170 -2.79 -18.53 6.04
CA ALA A 170 -2.94 -19.47 7.15
C ALA A 170 -2.47 -18.87 8.49
N ARG A 171 -3.20 -19.13 9.58
CA ARG A 171 -2.85 -18.65 10.94
C ARG A 171 -1.41 -19.01 11.35
N ALA A 172 -0.98 -20.23 11.04
CA ALA A 172 0.38 -20.69 11.31
C ALA A 172 1.42 -19.82 10.58
N THR A 173 1.17 -19.49 9.31
CA THR A 173 2.05 -18.64 8.52
C THR A 173 2.13 -17.21 9.07
N VAL A 174 1.01 -16.64 9.53
CA VAL A 174 1.01 -15.34 10.21
C VAL A 174 1.90 -15.39 11.45
N GLN A 175 1.76 -16.42 12.28
CA GLN A 175 2.57 -16.58 13.49
C GLN A 175 4.06 -16.77 13.20
N GLU A 176 4.41 -17.53 12.15
CA GLU A 176 5.79 -17.73 11.72
C GLU A 176 6.44 -16.41 11.29
N TYR A 177 5.74 -15.60 10.49
CA TYR A 177 6.26 -14.30 10.09
C TYR A 177 6.37 -13.31 11.25
N GLN A 178 5.40 -13.31 12.17
CA GLN A 178 5.51 -12.54 13.42
C GLN A 178 6.72 -12.98 14.25
N GLN A 179 7.01 -14.28 14.29
CA GLN A 179 8.19 -14.80 14.98
C GLN A 179 9.49 -14.34 14.31
N ILE A 180 9.56 -14.41 12.98
CA ILE A 180 10.73 -13.92 12.21
C ILE A 180 10.93 -12.42 12.49
N SER A 181 9.88 -11.61 12.33
CA SER A 181 9.95 -10.16 12.51
C SER A 181 10.41 -9.72 13.90
N ARG A 182 10.09 -10.49 14.95
CA ARG A 182 10.45 -10.15 16.34
C ARG A 182 11.84 -10.61 16.75
N ASN A 183 12.34 -11.70 16.15
CA ASN A 183 13.48 -12.45 16.70
C ASN A 183 14.68 -12.58 15.76
N LEU A 184 14.49 -12.39 14.45
CA LEU A 184 15.59 -12.46 13.49
C LEU A 184 16.55 -11.29 13.71
N LEU A 185 17.85 -11.57 13.72
CA LEU A 185 18.85 -10.52 13.89
C LEU A 185 18.88 -9.58 12.69
N PRO A 186 19.27 -8.30 12.86
CA PRO A 186 19.31 -7.32 11.77
C PRO A 186 20.10 -7.80 10.54
N GLU A 187 21.27 -8.42 10.74
CA GLU A 187 22.10 -8.90 9.64
C GLU A 187 21.42 -10.01 8.83
N ALA A 188 20.70 -10.91 9.51
CA ALA A 188 19.92 -11.95 8.86
C ALA A 188 18.61 -11.39 8.26
N MET A 189 18.06 -10.32 8.82
CA MET A 189 16.88 -9.62 8.29
C MET A 189 17.18 -8.96 6.95
N GLU A 190 18.35 -8.34 6.78
CA GLU A 190 18.77 -7.79 5.48
C GLU A 190 18.90 -8.91 4.43
N LYS A 191 19.53 -10.04 4.78
CA LYS A 191 19.59 -11.20 3.87
C LYS A 191 18.21 -11.75 3.51
N PHE A 192 17.28 -11.72 4.46
CA PHE A 192 15.90 -12.15 4.24
C PHE A 192 15.15 -11.19 3.30
N LYS A 193 15.40 -9.88 3.44
CA LYS A 193 14.85 -8.82 2.59
C LYS A 193 15.34 -8.91 1.15
N GLU A 194 16.64 -9.13 0.96
CA GLU A 194 17.23 -9.30 -0.37
C GLU A 194 16.84 -10.64 -1.02
N GLY A 195 16.33 -11.60 -0.23
CA GLY A 195 15.92 -12.92 -0.70
C GLY A 195 17.06 -13.94 -0.74
N GLU A 196 18.18 -13.65 -0.10
CA GLU A 196 19.32 -14.57 0.04
C GLU A 196 19.01 -15.76 0.96
N ILE A 197 18.10 -15.58 1.92
CA ILE A 197 17.62 -16.66 2.78
C ILE A 197 16.11 -16.86 2.63
N GLU A 198 15.70 -18.13 2.57
CA GLU A 198 14.29 -18.48 2.52
C GLU A 198 13.61 -18.35 3.89
N LYS A 199 12.27 -18.35 3.87
CA LYS A 199 11.42 -18.33 5.07
C LYS A 199 11.80 -19.41 6.09
N SER A 200 12.11 -20.63 5.63
CA SER A 200 12.45 -21.78 6.48
C SER A 200 13.74 -21.54 7.27
N ALA A 201 14.78 -21.02 6.61
CA ALA A 201 16.05 -20.64 7.21
C ALA A 201 15.86 -19.46 8.18
N ALA A 202 15.15 -18.41 7.77
CA ALA A 202 14.84 -17.26 8.61
C ALA A 202 14.09 -17.66 9.89
N LEU A 203 13.09 -18.55 9.78
CA LEU A 203 12.34 -19.07 10.92
C LEU A 203 13.22 -19.90 11.87
N THR A 204 14.13 -20.69 11.31
CA THR A 204 15.09 -21.48 12.10
C THR A 204 16.01 -20.58 12.91
N LEU A 205 16.59 -19.55 12.27
CA LEU A 205 17.43 -18.55 12.93
C LEU A 205 16.66 -17.78 14.02
N ALA A 206 15.40 -17.40 13.74
CA ALA A 206 14.52 -16.73 14.69
C ALA A 206 14.10 -17.60 15.90
N ARG A 207 14.25 -18.93 15.81
CA ARG A 207 13.95 -19.89 16.89
C ARG A 207 15.16 -20.20 17.78
N LEU A 208 16.38 -19.94 17.32
CA LEU A 208 17.58 -20.19 18.12
C LEU A 208 17.55 -19.37 19.42
N PRO A 209 18.12 -19.87 20.54
CA PRO A 209 18.33 -19.06 21.73
C PRO A 209 19.19 -17.84 21.40
N GLU A 210 18.95 -16.71 22.05
CA GLU A 210 19.61 -15.42 21.75
C GLU A 210 21.15 -15.50 21.73
N LYS A 211 21.73 -16.32 22.62
CA LYS A 211 23.18 -16.59 22.69
C LYS A 211 23.76 -17.28 21.45
N CYS A 212 22.96 -18.02 20.71
CA CYS A 212 23.37 -18.76 19.52
C CYS A 212 23.10 -18.01 18.21
N ARG A 213 22.39 -16.87 18.26
CA ARG A 213 22.06 -16.10 17.05
C ARG A 213 23.24 -15.28 16.52
N ARG A 214 24.19 -14.90 17.38
CA ARG A 214 25.33 -13.99 17.07
C ARG A 214 26.62 -14.68 16.60
N LYS A 215 26.58 -15.97 16.28
CA LYS A 215 27.73 -16.72 15.75
C LYS A 215 27.53 -17.00 14.27
#